data_AF-A0A2M7PML3-F1
#
_entry.id   AF-A0A2M7PML3-F1
#
_cell.length_a   1.000
_cell.length_b   1.000
_cell.length_c   1.000
_cell.angle_alpha   90.00
_cell.angle_beta   90.00
_cell.angle_gamma   90.00
#
_symmetry.space_group_name_H-M   'P 1'
#
loop_
_entity.id
_entity.type
_entity.pdbx_description
1 polymer ?
#
loop_
_entity_poly.entity_id
_entity_poly.type
_entity_poly.pdbx_seq_one_letter_code
_entity_poly.pdbx_strand_id
1 'polypeptide(L)'
;MIPEEVRKYIKGFYGRPPAPIDPKVFKKAKINKSDIIKCRPADLLKPAIEDARKKVSHLAESMEDILSYILFPEVAKDFLKKKIAKKYHLGMEILNGNHNYDEEGYGV
;
A
#
# COMPACT_ATOMS: atom_id res chain seq x y z
N MET A 1 5.07 -17.45 19.04
CA MET A 1 4.90 -16.16 18.33
C MET A 1 3.45 -16.03 17.86
N ILE A 2 2.89 -14.81 17.77
CA ILE A 2 1.57 -14.54 17.17
C ILE A 2 1.80 -13.53 16.04
N PRO A 3 1.33 -13.79 14.80
CA PRO A 3 1.44 -12.85 13.67
C PRO A 3 0.73 -11.52 13.92
N GLU A 4 1.16 -10.47 13.24
CA GLU A 4 0.59 -9.13 13.42
C GLU A 4 -0.86 -9.04 12.91
N GLU A 5 -1.19 -9.79 11.86
CA GLU A 5 -2.52 -9.92 11.29
C GLU A 5 -3.49 -10.51 12.33
N VAL A 6 -3.04 -11.53 13.08
CA VAL A 6 -3.83 -12.14 14.16
C VAL A 6 -4.00 -11.15 15.31
N ARG A 7 -2.98 -10.34 15.63
CA ARG A 7 -3.12 -9.27 16.63
C ARG A 7 -4.13 -8.22 16.17
N LYS A 8 -4.10 -7.80 14.91
CA LYS A 8 -5.06 -6.86 14.32
C LYS A 8 -6.48 -7.42 14.33
N TYR A 9 -6.66 -8.71 14.07
CA TYR A 9 -7.94 -9.42 14.24
C TYR A 9 -8.45 -9.32 15.67
N ILE A 10 -7.61 -9.65 16.66
CA ILE A 10 -7.98 -9.56 18.08
C ILE A 10 -8.34 -8.11 18.48
N LYS A 11 -7.64 -7.12 17.92
CA LYS A 11 -7.92 -5.69 18.13
C LYS A 11 -9.17 -5.18 17.39
N GLY A 12 -9.83 -6.01 16.57
CA GLY A 12 -11.07 -5.63 15.88
C GLY A 12 -10.89 -4.94 14.52
N PHE A 13 -9.66 -4.88 13.98
CA PHE A 13 -9.39 -4.24 12.67
C PHE A 13 -9.95 -5.00 11.46
N TYR A 14 -10.51 -6.19 11.68
CA TYR A 14 -11.25 -6.96 10.67
C TYR A 14 -12.74 -7.08 11.01
N GLY A 15 -13.24 -6.22 11.91
CA GLY A 15 -14.61 -6.26 12.40
C GLY A 15 -14.76 -7.09 13.67
N ARG A 16 -16.02 -7.34 14.05
CA ARG A 16 -16.37 -8.06 15.27
C ARG A 16 -16.28 -9.58 15.04
N PRO A 17 -15.51 -10.32 15.86
CA PRO A 17 -15.52 -11.78 15.83
C PRO A 17 -16.94 -12.33 16.05
N PRO A 18 -17.35 -13.41 15.35
CA PRO A 18 -18.68 -14.00 15.51
C PRO A 18 -18.89 -14.63 16.89
N ALA A 19 -17.81 -14.98 17.59
CA ALA A 19 -17.82 -15.55 18.93
C ALA A 19 -16.71 -14.93 19.81
N PRO A 20 -16.81 -15.04 21.15
CA PRO A 20 -15.76 -14.59 22.06
C PRO A 20 -14.41 -15.28 21.76
N ILE A 21 -13.33 -14.50 21.79
CA ILE A 21 -11.96 -15.02 21.68
C ILE A 21 -11.52 -15.56 23.06
N ASP A 22 -10.85 -16.71 23.08
CA ASP A 22 -10.32 -17.33 24.30
C ASP A 22 -9.40 -16.35 25.09
N PRO A 23 -9.64 -16.11 26.39
CA PRO A 23 -8.78 -15.29 27.24
C PRO A 23 -7.29 -15.65 27.20
N LYS A 24 -6.93 -16.93 26.98
CA LYS A 24 -5.55 -17.38 26.83
C LYS A 24 -4.88 -16.76 25.60
N VAL A 25 -5.64 -16.58 24.52
CA VAL A 25 -5.16 -15.95 23.28
C VAL A 25 -4.91 -14.46 23.50
N PHE A 26 -5.80 -13.75 24.19
CA PHE A 26 -5.58 -12.35 24.59
C PHE A 26 -4.29 -12.18 25.39
N LYS A 27 -4.08 -13.03 26.41
CA LYS A 27 -2.88 -12.99 27.25
C LYS A 27 -1.61 -13.26 26.44
N LYS A 28 -1.63 -14.26 25.55
CA LYS A 28 -0.49 -14.59 24.68
C LYS A 28 -0.19 -13.49 23.66
N ALA A 29 -1.22 -12.80 23.17
CA ALA A 29 -1.07 -11.67 22.25
C ALA A 29 -0.60 -10.38 22.93
N LYS A 30 -0.64 -10.32 24.27
CA LYS A 30 -0.32 -9.13 25.08
C LYS A 30 -1.16 -7.91 24.66
N ILE A 31 -2.45 -8.14 24.41
CA ILE A 31 -3.41 -7.12 24.01
C ILE A 31 -4.36 -6.83 25.18
N ASN A 32 -4.54 -5.56 25.53
CA ASN A 32 -5.50 -5.13 26.54
C ASN A 32 -6.88 -4.89 25.92
N LYS A 33 -7.94 -4.94 26.74
CA LYS A 33 -9.30 -4.65 26.27
C LYS A 33 -9.46 -3.22 25.73
N SER A 34 -8.65 -2.27 26.21
CA SER A 34 -8.61 -0.88 25.74
C SER A 34 -8.12 -0.76 24.29
N ASP A 35 -7.36 -1.75 23.80
CA ASP A 35 -6.72 -1.71 22.49
C ASP A 35 -7.67 -2.21 21.38
N ILE A 36 -8.86 -2.69 21.76
CA ILE A 36 -9.86 -3.26 20.85
C ILE A 36 -10.78 -2.15 20.36
N ILE A 37 -10.76 -1.89 19.05
CA ILE A 37 -11.67 -0.94 18.43
C ILE A 37 -13.09 -1.51 18.41
N LYS A 38 -14.09 -0.64 18.57
CA LYS A 38 -15.51 -1.01 18.56
C LYS A 38 -16.29 -0.43 17.37
N CYS A 39 -15.67 0.47 16.59
CA CYS A 39 -16.23 1.06 15.39
C CYS A 39 -15.96 0.19 14.15
N ARG A 40 -16.50 0.60 12.99
CA ARG A 40 -16.14 0.01 11.70
C ARG A 40 -14.68 0.41 11.40
N PRO A 41 -13.76 -0.54 11.13
CA PRO A 41 -12.32 -0.21 10.98
C PRO A 41 -12.02 0.86 9.92
N ALA A 42 -12.82 0.92 8.86
CA ALA A 42 -12.68 1.90 7.79
C ALA A 42 -13.00 3.35 8.22
N ASP A 43 -13.66 3.56 9.36
CA ASP A 43 -13.89 4.90 9.92
C ASP A 43 -12.59 5.53 10.44
N LEU A 44 -11.54 4.72 10.67
CA LEU A 44 -10.22 5.18 11.11
C LEU A 44 -9.28 5.49 9.93
N LEU A 45 -9.69 5.20 8.70
CA LEU A 45 -8.87 5.39 7.50
C LEU A 45 -9.06 6.80 6.95
N LYS A 46 -7.95 7.41 6.51
CA LYS A 46 -7.98 8.66 5.75
C LYS A 46 -8.31 8.39 4.28
N PRO A 47 -8.88 9.35 3.55
CA PRO A 47 -9.04 9.25 2.10
C PRO A 47 -7.71 8.97 1.40
N ALA A 48 -7.63 7.92 0.57
CA ALA A 48 -6.37 7.46 -0.02
C ALA A 48 -6.14 7.87 -1.48
N ILE A 49 -7.19 8.25 -2.21
CA ILE A 49 -7.12 8.47 -3.67
C ILE A 49 -6.21 9.65 -4.03
N GLU A 50 -6.36 10.78 -3.33
CA GLU A 50 -5.60 11.98 -3.65
C GLU A 50 -4.11 11.82 -3.31
N ASP A 51 -3.81 11.17 -2.18
CA ASP A 51 -2.44 10.85 -1.79
C ASP A 51 -1.79 9.86 -2.77
N ALA A 52 -2.54 8.86 -3.23
CA ALA A 52 -2.09 7.93 -4.26
C ALA A 52 -1.81 8.64 -5.58
N ARG A 53 -2.73 9.48 -6.05
CA ARG A 53 -2.58 10.28 -7.28
C ARG A 53 -1.28 11.08 -7.25
N LYS A 54 -0.96 11.74 -6.14
CA LYS A 54 0.28 12.52 -5.98
C LYS A 54 1.53 11.65 -6.05
N LYS A 55 1.51 10.45 -5.44
CA LYS A 55 2.67 9.54 -5.40
C LYS A 55 3.02 8.92 -6.75
N VAL A 56 2.03 8.69 -7.61
CA VAL A 56 2.22 8.04 -8.92
C VAL A 56 1.84 8.92 -10.11
N SER A 57 1.73 10.24 -9.95
CA SER A 57 1.33 11.17 -11.02
C SER A 57 2.18 11.08 -12.29
N HIS A 58 3.46 10.73 -12.16
CA HIS A 58 4.41 10.55 -13.27
C HIS A 58 4.33 9.17 -13.94
N LEU A 59 3.55 8.23 -13.38
CA LEU A 59 3.42 6.86 -13.88
C LEU A 59 1.97 6.49 -14.25
N ALA A 60 1.00 7.05 -13.55
CA ALA A 60 -0.41 6.73 -13.70
C ALA A 60 -1.05 7.63 -14.75
N GLU A 61 -1.68 7.02 -15.75
CA GLU A 61 -2.38 7.74 -16.84
C GLU A 61 -3.91 7.67 -16.69
N SER A 62 -4.41 6.81 -15.80
CA SER A 62 -5.85 6.60 -15.59
C SER A 62 -6.19 6.34 -14.13
N MET A 63 -7.49 6.28 -13.82
CA MET A 63 -7.96 5.94 -12.47
C MET A 63 -7.61 4.50 -12.10
N GLU A 64 -7.62 3.58 -13.05
CA GLU A 64 -7.26 2.17 -12.86
C GLU A 64 -5.79 2.01 -12.46
N ASP A 65 -4.89 2.84 -12.98
CA ASP A 65 -3.49 2.86 -12.57
C ASP A 65 -3.34 3.33 -11.11
N ILE A 66 -4.11 4.35 -10.71
CA ILE A 66 -4.17 4.85 -9.33
C ILE A 66 -4.73 3.77 -8.40
N LEU A 67 -5.82 3.09 -8.79
CA LEU A 67 -6.41 2.00 -8.02
C LEU A 67 -5.46 0.81 -7.89
N SER A 68 -4.74 0.47 -8.96
CA SER A 68 -3.72 -0.57 -8.95
C SER A 68 -2.63 -0.26 -7.93
N TYR A 69 -2.18 1.01 -7.88
CA TYR A 69 -1.23 1.47 -6.86
C TYR A 69 -1.80 1.43 -5.44
N ILE A 70 -3.08 1.77 -5.24
CA ILE A 70 -3.72 1.69 -3.92
C ILE A 70 -3.78 0.24 -3.42
N LEU A 71 -4.11 -0.71 -4.30
CA LEU A 71 -4.26 -2.12 -3.94
C LEU A 71 -2.92 -2.83 -3.74
N PHE A 72 -1.95 -2.56 -4.62
CA PHE A 72 -0.65 -3.24 -4.64
C PHE A 72 0.52 -2.26 -4.89
N PRO A 73 0.86 -1.37 -3.94
CA PRO A 73 1.78 -0.25 -4.18
C PRO A 73 3.14 -0.65 -4.76
N GLU A 74 3.76 -1.71 -4.24
CA GLU A 74 5.08 -2.17 -4.68
C GLU A 74 5.03 -2.76 -6.10
N VAL A 75 4.11 -3.71 -6.33
CA VAL A 75 3.96 -4.39 -7.63
C VAL A 75 3.49 -3.42 -8.71
N ALA A 76 2.52 -2.56 -8.38
CA ALA A 76 1.96 -1.60 -9.33
C ALA A 76 2.99 -0.57 -9.77
N LYS A 77 3.86 -0.08 -8.87
CA LYS A 77 4.87 0.92 -9.24
C LYS A 77 5.82 0.38 -10.32
N ASP A 78 6.31 -0.85 -10.16
CA ASP A 78 7.20 -1.47 -11.14
C ASP A 78 6.48 -1.81 -12.45
N PHE A 79 5.22 -2.26 -12.35
CA PHE A 79 4.37 -2.50 -13.52
C PHE A 79 4.13 -1.21 -14.33
N LEU A 80 3.73 -0.12 -13.66
CA LEU A 80 3.43 1.17 -14.30
C LEU A 80 4.67 1.78 -14.95
N LYS A 81 5.84 1.67 -14.30
CA LYS A 81 7.11 2.05 -14.92
C LYS A 81 7.35 1.33 -16.25
N LYS A 82 7.21 0.01 -16.28
CA LYS A 82 7.38 -0.80 -17.50
C LYS A 82 6.33 -0.44 -18.56
N LYS A 83 5.10 -0.16 -18.15
CA LYS A 83 4.00 0.30 -19.02
C LYS A 83 4.38 1.62 -19.72
N ILE A 84 4.82 2.62 -18.96
CA ILE A 84 5.24 3.93 -19.46
C ILE A 84 6.49 3.81 -20.33
N ALA A 85 7.51 3.08 -19.89
CA ALA A 85 8.73 2.83 -20.65
C ALA A 85 8.42 2.24 -22.04
N LYS A 86 7.57 1.21 -22.08
CA LYS A 86 7.16 0.58 -23.34
C LYS A 86 6.34 1.53 -24.22
N LYS A 87 5.44 2.31 -23.63
CA LYS A 87 4.54 3.21 -24.39
C LYS A 87 5.29 4.35 -25.05
N TYR A 88 6.25 4.95 -24.34
CA TYR A 88 6.99 6.13 -24.78
C TYR A 88 8.42 5.83 -25.24
N HIS A 89 8.81 4.55 -25.30
CA HIS A 89 10.16 4.11 -25.67
C HIS A 89 11.24 4.75 -24.79
N LEU A 90 10.96 4.88 -23.48
CA LEU A 90 11.86 5.47 -22.50
C LEU A 90 12.78 4.41 -21.87
N GLY A 91 14.01 4.82 -21.58
CA GLY A 91 14.92 4.09 -20.71
C GLY A 91 14.38 3.95 -19.28
N MET A 92 14.61 2.79 -18.66
CA MET A 92 14.13 2.52 -17.29
C MET A 92 14.87 3.35 -16.24
N GLU A 93 16.11 3.72 -16.53
CA GLU A 93 16.96 4.65 -15.79
C GLU A 93 16.25 6.00 -15.54
N ILE A 94 15.52 6.53 -16.53
CA ILE A 94 14.81 7.82 -16.44
C ILE A 94 13.69 7.71 -15.40
N LEU A 95 12.92 6.62 -15.48
CA LEU A 95 11.78 6.38 -14.59
C LEU A 95 12.19 5.95 -13.18
N ASN A 96 13.43 5.50 -13.01
CA ASN A 96 14.00 5.18 -11.71
C ASN A 96 14.63 6.41 -11.02
N GLY A 97 14.72 7.56 -11.71
CA GLY A 97 15.34 8.77 -11.18
C GLY A 97 16.87 8.72 -11.21
N ASN A 98 17.47 7.83 -12.00
CA ASN A 98 18.90 7.84 -12.25
C ASN A 98 19.17 8.88 -13.35
N HIS A 99 19.78 10.00 -12.96
CA HIS A 99 20.09 11.14 -13.83
C HIS A 99 21.54 11.11 -14.33
N ASN A 100 21.92 10.01 -14.95
CA ASN A 100 23.21 9.91 -15.65
C ASN A 100 22.91 10.04 -17.15
N TYR A 101 22.75 11.27 -17.63
CA TYR A 101 22.56 11.57 -19.04
C TYR A 101 23.60 12.60 -19.48
N ASP A 102 24.08 12.48 -20.70
CA ASP A 102 24.91 13.51 -21.35
C ASP A 102 24.06 14.72 -21.77
N GLU A 103 24.72 15.76 -22.31
CA GLU A 103 24.05 17.00 -22.76
C GLU A 103 23.03 16.77 -23.89
N GLU A 104 23.12 15.63 -24.59
CA GLU A 104 22.22 15.22 -25.67
C GLU A 104 21.04 14.35 -25.16
N GLY A 105 21.04 13.95 -23.88
CA GLY A 105 19.97 13.18 -23.24
C GLY A 105 20.11 11.66 -23.38
N TYR A 106 21.27 11.16 -23.80
CA TYR A 106 21.59 9.73 -23.84
C TYR A 106 22.20 9.28 -22.51
N GLY A 107 21.88 8.05 -22.07
CA GLY A 107 22.41 7.51 -20.82
C GLY A 107 23.93 7.31 -20.88
N VAL A 108 24.65 7.78 -19.86
CA VAL A 108 26.11 7.56 -19.71
C VAL A 108 26.44 6.30 -18.92
#